data_AF-A0A661TTL4-F1
#
_entry.id   AF-A0A661TTL4-F1
#
_cell.length_a   1.000
_cell.length_b   1.000
_cell.length_c   1.000
_cell.angle_alpha   90.00
_cell.angle_beta   90.00
_cell.angle_gamma   90.00
#
_symmetry.space_group_name_H-M   'P 1'
#
loop_
_entity.id
_entity.type
_entity.pdbx_description
1 polymer ?
#
loop_
_entity_poly.entity_id
_entity_poly.type
_entity_poly.pdbx_seq_one_letter_code
_entity_poly.pdbx_strand_id
1 'polypeptide(L)'
;EMVVSVPRLRQRIRSGISFDERVVRDKRLIEMTRLLIEGLDIDGVCGFQFRESDEGTPCLIESNPRLQGTVILTAGAGVNIPYLLVRMALGEKIEVGNIKWGMSIKRYWGWFFFDKDGSPYPF
;
A
#
# COMPACT_ATOMS: atom_id res chain seq x y z
N GLU A 1 0.09 -17.88 8.23
CA GLU A 1 0.34 -16.80 9.22
C GLU A 1 0.63 -15.50 8.48
N MET A 2 0.19 -14.35 9.00
CA MET A 2 0.42 -13.05 8.37
C MET A 2 1.89 -12.61 8.52
N VAL A 3 2.61 -12.42 7.41
CA VAL A 3 4.02 -11.99 7.40
C VAL A 3 4.18 -10.49 7.73
N VAL A 4 3.38 -9.64 7.08
CA VAL A 4 3.44 -8.18 7.29
C VAL A 4 2.12 -7.52 6.90
N SER A 5 1.72 -6.50 7.66
CA SER A 5 0.63 -5.59 7.30
C SER A 5 1.14 -4.15 7.38
N VAL A 6 0.88 -3.38 6.31
CA VAL A 6 1.29 -1.97 6.21
C VAL A 6 0.07 -1.11 5.88
N PRO A 7 -0.63 -0.60 6.91
CA PRO A 7 -1.76 0.30 6.72
C PRO A 7 -1.35 1.60 6.04
N ARG A 8 -2.18 2.06 5.11
CA ARG A 8 -1.99 3.30 4.36
C ARG A 8 -3.24 4.15 4.46
N LEU A 9 -3.07 5.37 4.97
CA LEU A 9 -4.13 6.38 5.01
C LEU A 9 -4.21 7.05 3.64
N ARG A 10 -5.39 6.98 3.02
CA ARG A 10 -5.71 7.73 1.79
C ARG A 10 -6.18 9.13 2.18
N GLN A 11 -5.32 10.13 2.00
CA GLN A 11 -5.63 11.51 2.36
C GLN A 11 -6.34 12.26 1.23
N ARG A 12 -6.05 11.91 -0.01
CA ARG A 12 -6.71 12.48 -1.18
C ARG A 12 -6.95 11.42 -2.24
N ILE A 13 -8.18 11.33 -2.72
CA ILE A 13 -8.60 10.43 -3.79
C ILE A 13 -9.09 11.30 -4.97
N ARG A 14 -8.71 10.96 -6.20
CA ARG A 14 -9.24 11.55 -7.43
C ARG A 14 -9.58 10.44 -8.42
N SER A 15 -10.79 10.47 -8.95
CA SER A 15 -11.30 9.45 -9.89
C SER A 15 -11.10 8.01 -9.40
N GLY A 16 -11.39 7.76 -8.11
CA GLY A 16 -11.20 6.44 -7.48
C GLY A 16 -9.75 6.07 -7.13
N ILE A 17 -8.76 6.83 -7.60
CA ILE A 17 -7.33 6.57 -7.40
C ILE A 17 -6.79 7.42 -6.26
N SER A 18 -5.96 6.83 -5.40
CA SER A 18 -5.32 7.57 -4.32
C SER A 18 -4.14 8.42 -4.84
N PHE A 19 -4.12 9.69 -4.47
CA PHE A 19 -3.12 10.67 -4.90
C PHE A 19 -2.21 11.11 -3.76
N ASP A 20 -2.76 11.34 -2.58
CA ASP A 20 -1.98 11.67 -1.39
C ASP A 20 -2.20 10.56 -0.37
N GLU A 21 -1.12 9.91 0.04
CA GLU A 21 -1.17 8.79 0.99
C GLU A 21 -0.03 8.86 1.99
N ARG A 22 -0.24 8.23 3.14
CA ARG A 22 0.75 8.08 4.19
C ARG A 22 0.69 6.70 4.82
N VAL A 23 1.84 6.09 5.07
CA VAL A 23 1.96 4.87 5.88
C VAL A 23 1.69 5.22 7.34
N VAL A 24 0.73 4.54 7.95
CA VAL A 24 0.29 4.81 9.33
C VAL A 24 0.42 3.58 10.20
N ARG A 25 0.83 3.78 11.45
CA ARG A 25 0.94 2.72 12.44
C ARG A 25 -0.37 2.58 13.23
N ASP A 26 -1.44 2.20 12.54
CA ASP A 26 -2.72 1.92 13.21
C ASP A 26 -2.77 0.44 13.62
N LYS A 27 -2.62 0.19 14.93
CA LYS A 27 -2.65 -1.17 15.49
C LYS A 27 -4.00 -1.86 15.29
N ARG A 28 -5.10 -1.11 15.24
CA ARG A 28 -6.46 -1.66 15.04
C ARG A 28 -6.55 -2.29 13.66
N LEU A 29 -6.10 -1.57 12.63
CA LEU A 29 -6.09 -2.05 11.25
C LEU A 29 -5.16 -3.25 11.05
N ILE A 30 -4.00 -3.25 11.70
CA ILE A 30 -3.05 -4.38 11.65
C ILE A 30 -3.69 -5.64 12.24
N GLU A 31 -4.32 -5.51 13.42
CA GLU A 31 -4.95 -6.64 14.08
C GLU A 31 -6.18 -7.17 13.33
N MET A 32 -7.04 -6.27 12.85
CA MET A 32 -8.17 -6.66 11.98
C MET A 32 -7.69 -7.38 10.72
N THR A 33 -6.60 -6.91 10.10
CA THR A 33 -6.00 -7.57 8.93
C THR A 33 -5.49 -8.96 9.28
N ARG A 34 -4.83 -9.12 10.43
CA ARG A 34 -4.35 -10.42 10.91
C ARG A 34 -5.50 -11.43 11.04
N LEU A 35 -6.58 -11.03 11.71
CA LEU A 35 -7.78 -11.86 11.88
C LEU A 35 -8.42 -12.24 10.55
N LEU A 36 -8.49 -11.30 9.59
CA LEU A 36 -9.03 -11.57 8.26
C LEU A 36 -8.16 -12.54 7.46
N ILE A 37 -6.84 -12.39 7.48
CA ILE A 37 -5.91 -13.29 6.78
C ILE A 37 -6.00 -14.71 7.35
N GLU A 38 -6.02 -14.85 8.67
CA GLU A 38 -6.13 -16.16 9.33
C GLU A 38 -7.51 -16.80 9.12
N GLY A 39 -8.59 -16.01 9.24
CA GLY A 39 -9.95 -16.53 9.09
C GLY A 39 -10.35 -16.87 7.65
N LEU A 40 -9.72 -16.25 6.66
CA LEU A 40 -9.98 -16.50 5.23
C LEU A 40 -8.96 -17.46 4.58
N ASP A 41 -7.98 -17.93 5.35
CA ASP A 41 -6.88 -18.79 4.88
C ASP A 41 -6.22 -18.26 3.59
N ILE A 42 -5.88 -16.97 3.62
CA ILE A 42 -5.32 -16.30 2.44
C ILE A 42 -3.84 -16.66 2.29
N ASP A 43 -3.52 -17.33 1.19
CA ASP A 43 -2.14 -17.49 0.70
C ASP A 43 -1.78 -16.38 -0.30
N GLY A 44 -0.63 -15.73 -0.08
CA GLY A 44 -0.17 -14.58 -0.87
C GLY A 44 -0.58 -13.21 -0.30
N VAL A 45 -1.15 -12.34 -1.12
CA VAL A 45 -1.35 -10.91 -0.79
C VAL A 45 -2.82 -10.47 -0.74
N CYS A 46 -3.22 -10.08 0.48
CA CYS A 46 -4.46 -9.39 0.87
C CYS A 46 -4.45 -7.85 0.73
N GLY A 47 -5.30 -7.23 -0.09
CA GLY A 47 -5.60 -5.81 0.00
C GLY A 47 -6.94 -5.52 0.69
N PHE A 48 -6.94 -5.16 1.98
CA PHE A 48 -8.16 -4.75 2.69
C PHE A 48 -8.31 -3.22 2.72
N GLN A 49 -9.53 -2.73 2.51
CA GLN A 49 -9.87 -1.32 2.66
C GLN A 49 -10.84 -1.14 3.83
N PHE A 50 -10.52 -0.17 4.67
CA PHE A 50 -11.32 0.19 5.83
C PHE A 50 -11.77 1.65 5.72
N ARG A 51 -12.93 1.95 6.29
CA ARG A 51 -13.43 3.31 6.50
C ARG A 51 -13.88 3.44 7.95
N GLU A 52 -13.52 4.53 8.61
CA GLU A 52 -14.01 4.80 9.97
C GLU A 52 -15.50 5.14 9.93
N SER A 53 -16.27 4.58 10.87
CA SER A 53 -17.64 4.98 11.15
C SER A 53 -17.69 6.35 11.83
N ASP A 54 -18.89 6.90 12.01
CA ASP A 54 -19.10 8.15 12.75
C ASP A 54 -18.64 8.05 14.22
N GLU A 55 -18.52 6.83 14.75
CA GLU A 55 -18.02 6.53 16.09
C GLU A 55 -16.50 6.30 16.12
N GLY A 56 -15.80 6.46 14.99
CA GLY A 56 -14.35 6.27 14.88
C GLY A 56 -13.92 4.80 14.82
N THR A 57 -14.85 3.86 14.58
CA THR A 57 -14.54 2.43 14.46
C THR A 57 -14.21 2.09 13.02
N PRO A 58 -13.04 1.47 12.72
CA PRO A 58 -12.74 1.02 11.37
C PRO A 58 -13.67 -0.11 10.93
N CYS A 59 -14.39 0.09 9.83
CA CYS A 59 -15.25 -0.92 9.20
C CYS A 59 -14.62 -1.38 7.89
N LEU A 60 -14.55 -2.70 7.67
CA LEU A 60 -14.09 -3.28 6.40
C LEU A 60 -15.11 -2.95 5.31
N ILE A 61 -14.65 -2.39 4.19
CA ILE A 61 -15.51 -2.03 3.05
C ILE A 61 -15.16 -2.81 1.78
N GLU A 62 -13.93 -3.32 1.66
CA GLU A 62 -13.47 -4.02 0.46
C GLU A 62 -12.35 -5.00 0.79
N SER A 63 -12.37 -6.17 0.14
CA SER A 63 -11.30 -7.17 0.17
C SER A 63 -10.84 -7.43 -1.26
N ASN A 64 -9.54 -7.27 -1.52
CA ASN A 64 -8.93 -7.47 -2.83
C ASN A 64 -7.81 -8.51 -2.73
N PRO A 65 -8.02 -9.77 -3.16
CA PRO A 65 -6.97 -10.79 -3.18
C PRO A 65 -5.94 -10.57 -4.30
N ARG A 66 -5.31 -9.39 -4.30
CA ARG A 66 -4.31 -8.96 -5.29
C ARG A 66 -3.48 -7.79 -4.76
N LEU A 67 -2.37 -7.51 -5.45
CA LEU A 67 -1.60 -6.29 -5.23
C LEU A 67 -2.46 -5.04 -5.45
N GLN A 68 -2.36 -4.09 -4.52
CA GLN A 68 -3.04 -2.80 -4.61
C GLN A 68 -2.16 -1.77 -5.33
N GLY A 69 -2.78 -0.87 -6.10
CA GLY A 69 -2.09 0.08 -6.99
C GLY A 69 -1.23 1.14 -6.30
N THR A 70 -1.15 1.14 -4.97
CA THR A 70 -0.31 2.05 -4.18
C THR A 70 0.75 1.28 -3.38
N VAL A 71 1.03 0.02 -3.74
CA VAL A 71 2.07 -0.82 -3.11
C VAL A 71 3.46 -0.19 -3.19
N ILE A 72 3.68 0.70 -4.16
CA ILE A 72 4.91 1.49 -4.28
C ILE A 72 5.19 2.34 -3.04
N LEU A 73 4.15 2.85 -2.35
CA LEU A 73 4.33 3.55 -1.08
C LEU A 73 4.89 2.63 0.00
N THR A 74 4.40 1.39 0.06
CA THR A 74 4.88 0.37 1.01
C THR A 74 6.35 0.04 0.74
N ALA A 75 6.74 -0.08 -0.54
CA ALA A 75 8.13 -0.25 -0.95
C ALA A 75 9.00 0.95 -0.53
N GLY A 76 8.54 2.18 -0.77
CA GLY A 76 9.22 3.41 -0.31
C GLY A 76 9.36 3.48 1.22
N ALA A 77 8.42 2.89 1.95
CA ALA A 77 8.47 2.77 3.41
C ALA A 77 9.38 1.64 3.91
N GLY A 78 10.09 0.93 3.03
CA GLY A 78 11.06 -0.12 3.38
C GLY A 78 10.53 -1.55 3.30
N VAL A 79 9.27 -1.76 2.87
CA VAL A 79 8.69 -3.10 2.69
C VAL A 79 8.26 -3.30 1.25
N ASN A 80 9.10 -3.95 0.45
CA ASN A 80 8.79 -4.25 -0.94
C ASN A 80 7.94 -5.53 -1.04
N ILE A 81 6.61 -5.40 -0.92
CA ILE A 81 5.68 -6.55 -0.95
C ILE A 81 5.84 -7.43 -2.20
N PRO A 82 5.90 -6.88 -3.44
CA PRO A 82 6.14 -7.71 -4.63
C PRO A 82 7.41 -8.55 -4.54
N TYR A 83 8.50 -7.97 -4.03
CA TYR A 83 9.75 -8.69 -3.82
C TYR A 83 9.61 -9.81 -2.77
N LEU A 84 8.92 -9.54 -1.67
CA LEU A 84 8.65 -10.55 -0.64
C LEU A 84 7.83 -11.72 -1.20
N LEU A 85 6.81 -11.45 -2.03
CA LEU A 85 6.00 -12.49 -2.68
C LEU A 85 6.84 -13.39 -3.60
N VAL A 86 7.77 -12.82 -4.36
CA VAL A 86 8.69 -13.61 -5.19
C VAL A 86 9.57 -14.51 -4.31
N ARG A 87 10.15 -13.98 -3.23
CA ARG A 87 10.96 -14.77 -2.29
C ARG A 87 10.14 -15.88 -1.62
N MET A 88 8.88 -15.62 -1.28
CA MET A 88 7.95 -16.62 -0.74
C MET A 88 7.71 -17.76 -1.73
N ALA A 89 7.44 -17.42 -2.99
CA ALA A 89 7.25 -18.40 -4.06
C ALA A 89 8.49 -19.28 -4.31
N LEU A 90 9.69 -18.77 -4.02
CA LEU A 90 10.94 -19.52 -4.10
C LEU A 90 11.23 -20.38 -2.85
N GLY A 91 10.34 -20.37 -1.86
CA GLY A 91 10.51 -21.13 -0.61
C GLY A 91 11.56 -20.54 0.33
N GLU A 92 11.94 -19.27 0.14
CA GLU A 92 12.93 -18.62 0.99
C GLU A 92 12.34 -18.20 2.33
N LYS A 93 13.20 -18.16 3.36
CA LYS A 93 12.83 -17.55 4.65
C LYS A 93 12.63 -16.05 4.46
N ILE A 94 11.46 -15.57 4.87
CA ILE A 94 11.10 -14.16 4.75
C ILE A 94 11.50 -13.39 6.00
N GLU A 95 12.19 -12.28 5.78
CA GLU A 95 12.55 -11.33 6.81
C GLU A 95 12.03 -9.96 6.41
N VAL A 96 11.28 -9.34 7.31
CA VAL A 96 10.68 -8.02 7.11
C VAL A 96 11.52 -7.01 7.86
N GLY A 97 12.06 -6.04 7.13
CA GLY A 97 12.83 -4.94 7.73
C GLY A 97 11.96 -3.93 8.49
N ASN A 98 12.60 -2.87 8.98
CA ASN A 98 11.91 -1.81 9.70
C ASN A 98 11.02 -0.97 8.77
N ILE A 99 9.73 -0.86 9.12
CA ILE A 99 8.78 -0.01 8.41
C ILE A 99 9.02 1.45 8.79
N LYS A 100 9.22 2.31 7.77
CA LYS A 100 9.29 3.77 7.91
C LYS A 100 7.87 4.35 8.03
N TRP A 101 7.33 4.31 9.23
CA TRP A 101 6.03 4.93 9.54
C TRP A 101 6.06 6.43 9.23
N GLY A 102 4.96 6.96 8.70
CA GLY A 102 4.85 8.36 8.30
C GLY A 102 5.36 8.66 6.89
N MET A 103 6.00 7.70 6.20
CA MET A 103 6.35 7.82 4.78
C MET A 103 5.11 8.20 3.97
N SER A 104 5.22 9.18 3.09
CA SER A 104 4.11 9.67 2.26
C SER A 104 4.46 9.68 0.78
N ILE A 105 3.44 9.62 -0.06
CA ILE A 105 3.56 9.74 -1.51
C ILE A 105 2.56 10.78 -2.01
N LYS A 106 2.98 11.53 -3.02
CA LYS A 106 2.14 12.38 -3.85
C LYS A 106 2.22 11.87 -5.28
N ARG A 107 1.12 11.30 -5.76
CA ARG A 107 1.00 10.87 -7.15
C ARG A 107 0.81 12.10 -8.03
N TYR A 108 1.57 12.14 -9.12
CA TYR A 108 1.35 13.04 -10.24
C TYR A 108 1.25 12.19 -11.51
N TRP A 109 0.48 12.68 -12.49
CA TRP A 109 0.49 12.16 -13.85
C TRP A 109 1.22 13.21 -14.69
N GLY A 110 2.22 12.80 -15.47
CA GLY A 110 2.94 13.78 -16.26
C GLY A 110 3.84 13.16 -17.29
N TRP A 111 4.25 14.03 -18.19
CA TRP A 111 5.36 13.85 -19.09
C TRP A 111 6.16 15.18 -19.15
N PHE A 112 7.36 15.15 -19.75
CA PHE A 112 8.19 16.34 -19.96
C PHE A 112 8.90 16.23 -21.31
N PHE A 113 8.91 17.29 -22.12
CA PHE A 113 9.52 17.31 -23.45
C PHE A 113 10.32 18.62 -23.63
N PHE A 114 11.12 18.71 -24.71
CA PHE A 114 12.07 19.80 -25.00
C PHE A 114 12.08 20.16 -26.51
N ASP A 115 12.22 21.45 -26.85
CA ASP A 115 12.21 21.92 -28.25
C ASP A 115 13.62 21.82 -28.86
N LYS A 116 13.77 22.22 -30.14
CA LYS A 116 15.04 22.12 -30.86
C LYS A 116 16.16 23.02 -30.29
N ASP A 117 15.80 24.04 -29.51
CA ASP A 117 16.74 25.02 -28.96
C ASP A 117 17.05 24.76 -27.48
N GLY A 118 16.60 23.60 -26.96
CA GLY A 118 16.84 23.19 -25.57
C GLY A 118 15.97 23.92 -24.55
N SER A 119 14.99 24.70 -25.00
CA SER A 119 13.98 25.25 -24.11
C SER A 119 13.02 24.12 -23.68
N PRO A 120 12.59 24.07 -22.40
CA PRO A 120 11.55 23.14 -21.96
C PRO A 120 10.33 23.23 -22.89
N TYR A 121 9.98 22.10 -23.49
CA TYR A 121 8.82 21.89 -24.37
C TYR A 121 7.97 20.79 -23.74
N PRO A 122 7.44 20.94 -22.53
CA PRO A 122 6.71 19.88 -21.84
C PRO A 122 5.52 19.31 -22.69
N PHE A 123 5.63 18.13 -23.30
CA PHE A 123 4.48 17.22 -23.55
C PHE A 123 4.14 16.46 -22.26
#